data_AF-A0A1T5M526-F1
#
_entry.id   AF-A0A1T5M526-F1
#
_cell.length_a   1.000
_cell.length_b   1.000
_cell.length_c   1.000
_cell.angle_alpha   90.00
_cell.angle_beta   90.00
_cell.angle_gamma   90.00
#
_symmetry.space_group_name_H-M   'P 1'
#
loop_
_entity.id
_entity.type
_entity.pdbx_description
1 polymer ?
#
loop_
_entity_poly.entity_id
_entity_poly.type
_entity_poly.pdbx_seq_one_letter_code
_entity_poly.pdbx_strand_id
1 'polypeptide(L)'
;MKLKSSFYNEIIPVEETDEALLYNIVSGGLNIISMPLANMLSSVPAGETIDMEQYPQFDNELQQLFDDGFLVAPEINEVEQYRDDYINTQSNKYKNSGHIGLTIGTTILCNMGCPYCFEVVKPNKTLRDEKVLQGIVSYIEDMINNAPVKKWSSLSITWYGGEPLINKQAIEFLSQKFIALSEQYHIPYEASIITNGIYLDMETWQFLKANKVSSLQVTVDGAKEVHDAYRPLKNSKGKNYEKIMENLSMMPEGIDLTIRINTDKRVAATFDRFFDDLSSYGIWPQRHKQVSLALAWLKAYEGAPTADMVYLSQDEFFEVSNKFSITKVDRFNRWAQHNSELKARIRWNIPQKQSDCSTYVSPYFFTFDPDGTIHKCWETVHDTQKSSGVNVFRRWTPSDFEKYLNYSRTKVHPICAACKFNPVCGGLSCAYDALHDLTEDKFPCTVWKTRLGDYFKSMYLLKLKEPDRVSFKEVKMDDHQTHANK
;
A
#
# COMPACT_ATOMS: atom_id res chain seq x y z
N MET A 1 -6.30 41.48 13.97
CA MET A 1 -5.98 40.13 14.51
C MET A 1 -4.80 39.58 13.73
N LYS A 2 -3.84 38.90 14.38
CA LYS A 2 -2.69 38.31 13.69
C LYS A 2 -2.90 36.81 13.53
N LEU A 3 -2.78 36.34 12.29
CA LEU A 3 -2.91 34.94 11.90
C LEU A 3 -1.61 34.47 11.27
N LYS A 4 -1.45 33.17 11.05
CA LYS A 4 -0.31 32.59 10.33
C LYS A 4 -0.81 31.63 9.27
N SER A 5 -0.27 31.71 8.06
CA SER A 5 -0.58 30.71 7.02
C SER A 5 -0.03 29.35 7.43
N SER A 6 -0.86 28.30 7.33
CA SER A 6 -0.41 26.94 7.66
C SER A 6 0.79 26.55 6.81
N PHE A 7 1.82 25.99 7.45
CA PHE A 7 3.01 25.45 6.78
C PHE A 7 2.68 24.38 5.74
N TYR A 8 1.54 23.71 5.92
CA TYR A 8 1.09 22.60 5.08
C TYR A 8 0.19 23.05 3.91
N ASN A 9 -0.03 24.34 3.73
CA ASN A 9 -0.80 24.86 2.59
C ASN A 9 -0.01 24.81 1.28
N GLU A 10 -0.70 24.43 0.21
CA GLU A 10 -0.30 24.57 -1.18
C GLU A 10 -1.31 25.46 -1.89
N ILE A 11 -0.83 26.52 -2.54
CA ILE A 11 -1.63 27.41 -3.38
C ILE A 11 -1.38 26.99 -4.83
N ILE A 12 -2.44 26.68 -5.56
CA ILE A 12 -2.38 26.14 -6.92
C ILE A 12 -3.19 27.05 -7.84
N PRO A 13 -2.53 27.98 -8.56
CA PRO A 13 -3.21 28.88 -9.48
C PRO A 13 -3.88 28.14 -10.65
N VAL A 14 -5.09 28.55 -10.99
CA VAL A 14 -5.85 28.09 -12.18
C VAL A 14 -6.21 29.32 -13.01
N GLU A 15 -5.25 29.74 -13.84
CA GLU A 15 -5.37 30.95 -14.67
C GLU A 15 -6.60 30.92 -15.60
N GLU A 16 -7.03 29.73 -16.03
CA GLU A 16 -8.19 29.54 -16.91
C GLU A 16 -9.52 29.96 -16.26
N THR A 17 -9.58 30.03 -14.92
CA THR A 17 -10.79 30.41 -14.18
C THR A 17 -10.63 31.65 -13.31
N ASP A 18 -9.45 32.28 -13.30
CA ASP A 18 -9.10 33.40 -12.40
C ASP A 18 -9.28 33.04 -10.89
N GLU A 19 -9.05 31.76 -10.57
CA GLU A 19 -9.14 31.20 -9.23
C GLU A 19 -7.84 30.47 -8.85
N ALA A 20 -7.67 30.16 -7.57
CA ALA A 20 -6.65 29.23 -7.10
C ALA A 20 -7.26 28.19 -6.16
N LEU A 21 -6.67 27.00 -6.14
CA LEU A 21 -6.98 25.97 -5.16
C LEU A 21 -6.03 26.12 -3.98
N LEU A 22 -6.59 26.21 -2.77
CA LEU A 22 -5.86 26.19 -1.53
C LEU A 22 -6.02 24.79 -0.90
N TYR A 23 -4.93 24.03 -0.87
CA TYR A 23 -4.91 22.66 -0.38
C TYR A 23 -4.04 22.51 0.86
N ASN A 24 -4.54 21.89 1.92
CA ASN A 24 -3.75 21.60 3.12
C ASN A 24 -3.34 20.13 3.15
N ILE A 25 -2.04 19.87 3.20
CA ILE A 25 -1.45 18.52 3.11
C ILE A 25 -1.82 17.63 4.32
N VAL A 26 -1.98 18.20 5.52
CA VAL A 26 -2.23 17.43 6.74
C VAL A 26 -3.71 17.12 6.90
N SER A 27 -4.58 18.12 6.77
CA SER A 27 -6.03 17.95 6.92
C SER A 27 -6.68 17.32 5.68
N GLY A 28 -6.04 17.46 4.51
CA GLY A 28 -6.65 17.12 3.22
C GLY A 28 -7.72 18.12 2.78
N GLY A 29 -7.86 19.24 3.48
CA GLY A 29 -8.80 20.31 3.15
C GLY A 29 -8.48 20.94 1.79
N LEU A 30 -9.52 21.24 1.01
CA LEU A 30 -9.42 21.88 -0.30
C LEU A 30 -10.44 23.01 -0.38
N ASN A 31 -9.96 24.23 -0.62
CA ASN A 31 -10.80 25.42 -0.79
C ASN A 31 -10.50 26.10 -2.13
N ILE A 32 -11.48 26.78 -2.70
CA ILE A 32 -11.33 27.57 -3.94
C ILE A 32 -11.30 29.03 -3.51
N ILE A 33 -10.24 29.75 -3.86
CA ILE A 33 -10.04 31.15 -3.50
C ILE A 33 -9.84 32.00 -4.76
N SER A 34 -10.13 33.30 -4.65
CA SER A 34 -9.90 34.24 -5.75
C SER A 34 -8.40 34.45 -6.00
N MET A 35 -8.02 34.75 -7.25
CA MET A 35 -6.62 35.03 -7.57
C MET A 35 -6.01 36.20 -6.77
N PRO A 36 -6.73 37.31 -6.48
CA PRO A 36 -6.23 38.37 -5.61
C PRO A 36 -5.88 37.88 -4.19
N LEU A 37 -6.72 37.04 -3.59
CA LEU A 37 -6.46 36.45 -2.27
C LEU A 37 -5.26 35.49 -2.32
N ALA A 38 -5.16 34.67 -3.37
CA ALA A 38 -4.05 33.76 -3.57
C ALA A 38 -2.70 34.49 -3.71
N ASN A 39 -2.68 35.59 -4.46
CA ASN A 39 -1.49 36.44 -4.62
C ASN A 39 -1.07 37.08 -3.29
N MET A 40 -2.04 37.53 -2.49
CA MET A 40 -1.78 38.07 -1.16
C MET A 40 -1.18 36.99 -0.24
N LEU A 41 -1.81 35.80 -0.15
CA LEU A 41 -1.30 34.71 0.67
C LEU A 41 0.11 34.25 0.24
N SER A 42 0.38 34.25 -1.06
CA SER A 42 1.69 33.87 -1.62
C SER A 42 2.79 34.92 -1.35
N SER A 43 2.41 36.18 -1.09
CA SER A 43 3.35 37.26 -0.77
C SER A 43 3.89 37.18 0.67
N VAL A 44 3.20 36.45 1.55
CA VAL A 44 3.61 36.23 2.94
C VAL A 44 4.37 34.89 3.00
N PRO A 45 5.65 34.88 3.44
CA PRO A 45 6.41 33.65 3.55
C PRO A 45 5.72 32.61 4.45
N ALA A 46 5.85 31.33 4.11
CA ALA A 46 5.29 30.25 4.93
C ALA A 46 5.84 30.33 6.37
N GLY A 47 4.95 30.37 7.36
CA GLY A 47 5.30 30.51 8.77
C GLY A 47 5.35 31.94 9.31
N GLU A 48 5.22 32.96 8.46
CA GLU A 48 5.11 34.36 8.89
C GLU A 48 3.66 34.75 9.24
N THR A 49 3.52 35.78 10.08
CA THR A 49 2.20 36.25 10.51
C THR A 49 1.58 37.24 9.52
N ILE A 50 0.32 37.01 9.18
CA ILE A 50 -0.57 37.90 8.45
C ILE A 50 -1.24 38.83 9.46
N ASP A 51 -1.06 40.13 9.28
CA ASP A 51 -1.81 41.14 10.03
C ASP A 51 -3.07 41.52 9.25
N MET A 52 -4.24 41.10 9.73
CA MET A 52 -5.51 41.31 9.03
C MET A 52 -5.81 42.80 8.81
N GLU A 53 -5.30 43.69 9.67
CA GLU A 53 -5.50 45.14 9.53
C GLU A 53 -4.86 45.72 8.25
N GLN A 54 -3.87 45.02 7.69
CA GLN A 54 -3.22 45.42 6.43
C GLN A 54 -4.02 45.02 5.19
N TYR A 55 -5.01 44.14 5.34
CA TYR A 55 -5.80 43.56 4.24
C TYR A 55 -7.31 43.60 4.52
N PRO A 56 -7.89 44.78 4.82
CA PRO A 56 -9.31 44.90 5.20
C PRO A 56 -10.27 44.39 4.11
N GLN A 57 -9.83 44.37 2.85
CA GLN A 57 -10.60 43.84 1.72
C GLN A 57 -10.79 42.32 1.75
N PHE A 58 -10.03 41.59 2.57
CA PHE A 58 -10.10 40.12 2.69
C PHE A 58 -10.47 39.66 4.12
N ASP A 59 -11.00 40.55 4.97
CA ASP A 59 -11.22 40.27 6.40
C ASP A 59 -12.11 39.04 6.63
N ASN A 60 -13.21 38.94 5.88
CA ASN A 60 -14.14 37.81 5.94
C ASN A 60 -13.51 36.52 5.42
N GLU A 61 -12.82 36.59 4.28
CA GLU A 61 -12.16 35.43 3.69
C GLU A 61 -11.04 34.90 4.59
N LEU A 62 -10.25 35.78 5.21
CA LEU A 62 -9.21 35.40 6.16
C LEU A 62 -9.79 34.75 7.42
N GLN A 63 -10.90 35.28 7.95
CA GLN A 63 -11.60 34.67 9.08
C GLN A 63 -12.12 33.27 8.72
N GLN A 64 -12.73 33.11 7.55
CA GLN A 64 -13.21 31.81 7.08
C GLN A 64 -12.05 30.81 6.90
N LEU A 65 -10.92 31.24 6.34
CA LEU A 65 -9.74 30.38 6.20
C LEU A 65 -9.13 29.97 7.55
N PHE A 66 -9.26 30.80 8.59
CA PHE A 66 -8.87 30.44 9.95
C PHE A 66 -9.82 29.38 10.53
N ASP A 67 -11.13 29.59 10.40
CA ASP A 67 -12.15 28.66 10.90
C ASP A 67 -12.06 27.29 10.19
N ASP A 68 -11.71 27.29 8.90
CA ASP A 68 -11.49 26.08 8.09
C ASP A 68 -10.11 25.42 8.31
N GLY A 69 -9.23 26.02 9.11
CA GLY A 69 -7.92 25.48 9.47
C GLY A 69 -6.82 25.65 8.42
N PHE A 70 -7.00 26.54 7.44
CA PHE A 70 -5.93 26.95 6.52
C PHE A 70 -5.04 28.04 7.12
N LEU A 71 -5.56 28.84 8.05
CA LEU A 71 -4.78 29.74 8.88
C LEU A 71 -4.78 29.24 10.32
N VAL A 72 -3.68 29.46 11.02
CA VAL A 72 -3.48 29.02 12.41
C VAL A 72 -3.06 30.20 13.29
N ALA A 73 -3.19 30.02 14.60
CA ALA A 73 -2.73 31.02 15.55
C ALA A 73 -1.18 31.17 15.47
N PRO A 74 -0.62 32.38 15.61
CA PRO A 74 0.82 32.64 15.45
C PRO A 74 1.74 31.74 16.29
N GLU A 75 1.31 31.38 17.49
CA GLU A 75 2.04 30.58 18.48
C GLU A 75 2.12 29.09 18.15
N ILE A 76 1.29 28.57 17.23
CA ILE A 76 1.21 27.13 16.94
C ILE A 76 2.40 26.68 16.09
N ASN A 77 3.22 25.76 16.58
CA ASN A 77 4.24 25.09 15.77
C ASN A 77 3.69 23.79 15.16
N GLU A 78 3.10 23.87 13.97
CA GLU A 78 2.44 22.73 13.33
C GLU A 78 3.39 21.55 13.01
N VAL A 79 4.68 21.82 12.78
CA VAL A 79 5.68 20.78 12.51
C VAL A 79 5.98 19.98 13.77
N GLU A 80 6.11 20.67 14.90
CA GLU A 80 6.31 20.03 16.21
C GLU A 80 5.06 19.29 16.67
N GLN A 81 3.88 19.90 16.53
CA GLN A 81 2.61 19.25 16.84
C GLN A 81 2.42 17.95 16.04
N TYR A 82 2.68 17.99 14.72
CA TYR A 82 2.61 16.78 13.88
C TYR A 82 3.56 15.67 14.36
N ARG A 83 4.78 16.04 14.77
CA ARG A 83 5.77 15.09 15.30
C ARG A 83 5.30 14.46 16.60
N ASP A 84 4.78 15.25 17.53
CA ASP A 84 4.30 14.75 18.81
C ASP A 84 3.07 13.85 18.64
N ASP A 85 2.12 14.26 17.80
CA ASP A 85 0.95 13.45 17.45
C ASP A 85 1.36 12.10 16.86
N TYR A 86 2.36 12.10 15.97
CA TYR A 86 2.89 10.86 15.39
C TYR A 86 3.47 9.93 16.47
N ILE A 87 4.32 10.43 17.37
CA ILE A 87 4.96 9.63 18.43
C ILE A 87 3.90 9.05 19.38
N ASN A 88 2.95 9.89 19.80
CA ASN A 88 1.87 9.49 20.71
C ASN A 88 0.96 8.44 20.08
N THR A 89 0.60 8.61 18.80
CA THR A 89 -0.24 7.66 18.06
C THR A 89 0.43 6.30 17.95
N GLN A 90 1.72 6.25 17.62
CA GLN A 90 2.46 4.98 17.50
C GLN A 90 2.51 4.24 18.85
N SER A 91 2.79 4.93 19.96
CA SER A 91 2.83 4.29 21.28
C SER A 91 1.46 3.73 21.70
N ASN A 92 0.39 4.49 21.44
CA ASN A 92 -0.97 4.10 21.80
C ASN A 92 -1.50 2.93 20.95
N LYS A 93 -1.16 2.91 19.66
CA LYS A 93 -1.54 1.87 18.71
C LYS A 93 -1.14 0.48 19.19
N TYR A 94 0.11 0.31 19.64
CA TYR A 94 0.61 -1.01 20.03
C TYR A 94 0.21 -1.43 21.45
N LYS A 95 -0.05 -0.49 22.36
CA LYS A 95 -0.39 -0.82 23.76
C LYS A 95 -1.89 -1.15 23.96
N ASN A 96 -2.77 -0.50 23.21
CA ASN A 96 -4.22 -0.58 23.47
C ASN A 96 -4.94 -1.66 22.67
N SER A 97 -4.64 -1.81 21.37
CA SER A 97 -5.33 -2.74 20.47
C SER A 97 -4.32 -3.37 19.51
N GLY A 98 -3.73 -4.49 19.93
CA GLY A 98 -2.69 -5.17 19.17
C GLY A 98 -3.25 -5.98 18.01
N HIS A 99 -2.65 -5.84 16.83
CA HIS A 99 -2.91 -6.69 15.67
C HIS A 99 -1.70 -7.61 15.47
N ILE A 100 -1.93 -8.92 15.42
CA ILE A 100 -0.88 -9.90 15.09
C ILE A 100 -0.91 -10.13 13.59
N GLY A 101 0.18 -9.79 12.89
CA GLY A 101 0.27 -9.92 11.43
C GLY A 101 1.42 -10.81 11.01
N LEU A 102 1.13 -12.01 10.51
CA LEU A 102 2.13 -13.01 10.16
C LEU A 102 2.23 -13.15 8.64
N THR A 103 3.43 -13.08 8.09
CA THR A 103 3.72 -13.52 6.73
C THR A 103 4.51 -14.81 6.80
N ILE A 104 4.01 -15.89 6.21
CA ILE A 104 4.63 -17.21 6.34
C ILE A 104 5.10 -17.67 4.97
N GLY A 105 6.43 -17.69 4.78
CA GLY A 105 7.09 -18.26 3.63
C GLY A 105 7.01 -19.78 3.64
N THR A 106 5.93 -20.34 3.08
CA THR A 106 5.71 -21.79 3.08
C THR A 106 6.76 -22.53 2.23
N THR A 107 7.28 -21.86 1.20
CA THR A 107 8.39 -22.33 0.36
C THR A 107 9.03 -21.16 -0.38
N ILE A 108 10.31 -21.27 -0.73
CA ILE A 108 11.00 -20.36 -1.66
C ILE A 108 10.99 -20.95 -3.09
N LEU A 109 10.45 -22.15 -3.29
CA LEU A 109 10.23 -22.72 -4.62
C LEU A 109 9.07 -22.03 -5.33
N CYS A 110 9.19 -21.87 -6.63
CA CYS A 110 8.09 -21.52 -7.53
C CYS A 110 8.25 -22.22 -8.86
N ASN A 111 7.13 -22.42 -9.54
CA ASN A 111 7.01 -22.99 -10.86
C ASN A 111 7.17 -21.96 -12.01
N MET A 112 7.22 -20.66 -11.70
CA MET A 112 7.52 -19.58 -12.65
C MET A 112 8.93 -19.03 -12.46
N GLY A 113 9.57 -18.61 -13.55
CA GLY A 113 10.92 -18.03 -13.60
C GLY A 113 10.90 -16.53 -13.84
N CYS A 114 10.21 -15.77 -12.99
CA CYS A 114 10.05 -14.34 -13.19
C CYS A 114 11.41 -13.62 -13.04
N PRO A 115 11.89 -12.87 -14.06
CA PRO A 115 13.24 -12.33 -14.06
C PRO A 115 13.44 -11.20 -13.06
N TYR A 116 12.38 -10.57 -12.54
CA TYR A 116 12.45 -9.51 -11.53
C TYR A 116 12.33 -10.04 -10.09
N CYS A 117 12.15 -11.35 -9.90
CA CYS A 117 11.81 -11.93 -8.60
C CYS A 117 13.05 -12.23 -7.76
N PHE A 118 12.86 -12.21 -6.44
CA PHE A 118 13.88 -12.52 -5.45
C PHE A 118 14.36 -13.97 -5.49
N GLU A 119 13.57 -14.88 -6.07
CA GLU A 119 13.93 -16.30 -6.20
C GLU A 119 15.19 -16.55 -7.02
N VAL A 120 15.59 -15.59 -7.87
CA VAL A 120 16.78 -15.71 -8.71
C VAL A 120 18.05 -15.84 -7.86
N VAL A 121 18.02 -15.36 -6.60
CA VAL A 121 19.23 -15.15 -5.77
C VAL A 121 19.31 -16.05 -4.52
N LYS A 122 18.71 -17.26 -4.51
CA LYS A 122 18.42 -17.99 -3.25
C LYS A 122 18.63 -19.51 -3.24
N PRO A 123 18.87 -20.12 -2.06
CA PRO A 123 18.69 -21.55 -1.88
C PRO A 123 17.20 -21.94 -1.84
N ASN A 124 16.84 -23.01 -2.55
CA ASN A 124 15.50 -23.58 -2.56
C ASN A 124 15.17 -24.26 -1.22
N LYS A 125 14.25 -23.70 -0.45
CA LYS A 125 13.81 -24.23 0.85
C LYS A 125 12.29 -24.36 0.91
N THR A 126 11.79 -25.35 1.64
CA THR A 126 10.36 -25.60 1.83
C THR A 126 10.09 -25.96 3.28
N LEU A 127 9.08 -25.35 3.88
CA LEU A 127 8.72 -25.55 5.28
C LEU A 127 8.14 -26.95 5.47
N ARG A 128 8.96 -27.89 5.95
CA ARG A 128 8.57 -29.29 6.18
C ARG A 128 8.93 -29.82 7.56
N ASP A 129 9.86 -29.17 8.25
CA ASP A 129 10.28 -29.60 9.58
C ASP A 129 9.15 -29.34 10.58
N GLU A 130 8.64 -30.42 11.16
CA GLU A 130 7.57 -30.38 12.16
C GLU A 130 7.98 -29.55 13.39
N LYS A 131 9.26 -29.57 13.76
CA LYS A 131 9.76 -28.75 14.87
C LYS A 131 9.64 -27.27 14.55
N VAL A 132 9.91 -26.87 13.31
CA VAL A 132 9.76 -25.48 12.87
C VAL A 132 8.29 -25.08 12.87
N LEU A 133 7.42 -25.93 12.32
CA LEU A 133 5.97 -25.69 12.31
C LEU A 133 5.41 -25.51 13.74
N GLN A 134 5.76 -26.41 14.65
CA GLN A 134 5.38 -26.31 16.07
C GLN A 134 6.01 -25.08 16.72
N GLY A 135 7.28 -24.78 16.43
CA GLY A 135 7.98 -23.60 16.91
C GLY A 135 7.27 -22.30 16.54
N ILE A 136 6.79 -22.16 15.30
CA ILE A 136 6.00 -21.00 14.87
C ILE A 136 4.74 -20.87 15.75
N VAL A 137 4.00 -21.96 15.96
CA VAL A 137 2.78 -21.94 16.79
C VAL A 137 3.10 -21.52 18.23
N SER A 138 4.11 -22.16 18.84
CA SER A 138 4.53 -21.83 20.21
C SER A 138 5.02 -20.39 20.34
N TYR A 139 5.75 -19.88 19.35
CA TYR A 139 6.23 -18.49 19.33
C TYR A 139 5.07 -17.48 19.37
N ILE A 140 4.00 -17.76 18.61
CA ILE A 140 2.81 -16.90 18.57
C ILE A 140 1.97 -17.03 19.84
N GLU A 141 1.80 -18.24 20.36
CA GLU A 141 1.13 -18.45 21.64
C GLU A 141 1.88 -17.75 22.80
N ASP A 142 3.21 -17.86 22.84
CA ASP A 142 4.04 -17.12 23.79
C ASP A 142 3.83 -15.61 23.69
N MET A 143 3.77 -15.06 22.47
CA MET A 143 3.49 -13.63 22.29
C MET A 143 2.08 -13.26 22.78
N ILE A 144 1.06 -14.05 22.43
CA ILE A 144 -0.33 -13.79 22.84
C ILE A 144 -0.42 -13.66 24.38
N ASN A 145 0.29 -14.53 25.10
CA ASN A 145 0.27 -14.58 26.56
C ASN A 145 1.13 -13.50 27.24
N ASN A 146 2.24 -13.08 26.61
CA ASN A 146 3.27 -12.28 27.29
C ASN A 146 3.41 -10.83 26.77
N ALA A 147 2.78 -10.48 25.65
CA ALA A 147 2.92 -9.13 25.10
C ALA A 147 2.26 -8.07 25.99
N PRO A 148 2.84 -6.86 26.10
CA PRO A 148 2.30 -5.76 26.90
C PRO A 148 1.16 -5.03 26.18
N VAL A 149 0.13 -5.79 25.78
CA VAL A 149 -1.06 -5.32 25.05
C VAL A 149 -2.28 -5.52 25.93
N LYS A 150 -3.18 -4.53 25.97
CA LYS A 150 -4.45 -4.65 26.71
C LYS A 150 -5.40 -5.67 26.09
N LYS A 151 -5.48 -5.70 24.76
CA LYS A 151 -6.36 -6.58 23.99
C LYS A 151 -5.80 -6.85 22.59
N TRP A 152 -5.88 -8.09 22.14
CA TRP A 152 -5.67 -8.47 20.74
C TRP A 152 -6.94 -8.25 19.93
N SER A 153 -6.84 -7.54 18.80
CA SER A 153 -7.97 -7.26 17.90
C SER A 153 -8.09 -8.28 16.78
N SER A 154 -6.99 -8.91 16.36
CA SER A 154 -6.99 -9.93 15.30
C SER A 154 -5.65 -10.67 15.18
N LEU A 155 -5.73 -11.85 14.56
CA LEU A 155 -4.63 -12.70 14.10
C LEU A 155 -4.76 -12.87 12.58
N SER A 156 -3.92 -12.15 11.84
CA SER A 156 -3.93 -12.12 10.38
C SER A 156 -2.74 -12.89 9.81
N ILE A 157 -3.02 -13.84 8.92
CA ILE A 157 -1.99 -14.66 8.27
C ILE A 157 -1.94 -14.34 6.78
N THR A 158 -0.74 -14.10 6.25
CA THR A 158 -0.47 -13.99 4.82
C THR A 158 0.42 -15.15 4.40
N TRP A 159 -0.15 -16.09 3.64
CA TRP A 159 0.60 -17.18 3.03
C TRP A 159 1.42 -16.63 1.88
N TYR A 160 2.74 -16.79 1.99
CA TYR A 160 3.73 -16.20 1.09
C TYR A 160 4.81 -17.22 0.72
N GLY A 161 5.76 -16.79 -0.10
CA GLY A 161 6.87 -17.61 -0.56
C GLY A 161 7.21 -17.32 -2.02
N GLY A 162 7.79 -18.31 -2.68
CA GLY A 162 7.85 -18.33 -4.15
C GLY A 162 6.46 -18.59 -4.74
N GLU A 163 5.96 -19.82 -4.60
CA GLU A 163 4.56 -20.16 -4.82
C GLU A 163 4.01 -20.96 -3.63
N PRO A 164 3.21 -20.34 -2.75
CA PRO A 164 2.76 -20.99 -1.53
C PRO A 164 1.88 -22.23 -1.76
N LEU A 165 1.15 -22.30 -2.88
CA LEU A 165 0.31 -23.46 -3.19
C LEU A 165 1.11 -24.74 -3.53
N ILE A 166 2.45 -24.66 -3.66
CA ILE A 166 3.33 -25.84 -3.72
C ILE A 166 3.36 -26.56 -2.37
N ASN A 167 3.18 -25.84 -1.25
CA ASN A 167 3.25 -26.40 0.10
C ASN A 167 1.94 -26.23 0.88
N LYS A 168 0.85 -26.80 0.33
CA LYS A 168 -0.47 -26.83 0.98
C LYS A 168 -0.45 -27.48 2.38
N GLN A 169 0.45 -28.44 2.61
CA GLN A 169 0.59 -29.13 3.90
C GLN A 169 0.93 -28.17 5.05
N ALA A 170 1.86 -27.24 4.83
CA ALA A 170 2.21 -26.25 5.85
C ALA A 170 1.06 -25.27 6.11
N ILE A 171 0.35 -24.85 5.05
CA ILE A 171 -0.84 -23.99 5.17
C ILE A 171 -1.89 -24.68 6.04
N GLU A 172 -2.25 -25.92 5.71
CA GLU A 172 -3.26 -26.69 6.44
C GLU A 172 -2.92 -26.88 7.91
N PHE A 173 -1.69 -27.34 8.20
CA PHE A 173 -1.23 -27.55 9.57
C PHE A 173 -1.29 -26.26 10.40
N LEU A 174 -0.74 -25.16 9.86
CA LEU A 174 -0.67 -23.90 10.59
C LEU A 174 -2.04 -23.23 10.71
N SER A 175 -2.88 -23.26 9.67
CA SER A 175 -4.27 -22.79 9.74
C SER A 175 -5.04 -23.50 10.87
N GLN A 176 -4.97 -24.82 10.95
CA GLN A 176 -5.63 -25.58 12.02
C GLN A 176 -5.17 -25.12 13.42
N LYS A 177 -3.85 -24.93 13.60
CA LYS A 177 -3.29 -24.49 14.88
C LYS A 177 -3.64 -23.05 15.23
N PHE A 178 -3.58 -22.12 14.28
CA PHE A 178 -3.93 -20.72 14.50
C PHE A 178 -5.43 -20.50 14.71
N ILE A 179 -6.28 -21.28 14.04
CA ILE A 179 -7.72 -21.26 14.30
C ILE A 179 -8.02 -21.73 15.72
N ALA A 180 -7.35 -22.80 16.19
CA ALA A 180 -7.50 -23.25 17.57
C ALA A 180 -7.05 -22.18 18.59
N LEU A 181 -5.92 -21.50 18.35
CA LEU A 181 -5.48 -20.38 19.18
C LEU A 181 -6.46 -19.20 19.15
N SER A 182 -6.99 -18.88 17.96
CA SER A 182 -8.01 -17.85 17.76
C SER A 182 -9.25 -18.11 18.61
N GLU A 183 -9.73 -19.36 18.64
CA GLU A 183 -10.88 -19.77 19.45
C GLU A 183 -10.56 -19.76 20.95
N GLN A 184 -9.40 -20.32 21.35
CA GLN A 184 -8.95 -20.35 22.75
C GLN A 184 -8.82 -18.95 23.36
N TYR A 185 -8.26 -18.01 22.61
CA TYR A 185 -7.96 -16.65 23.09
C TYR A 185 -8.97 -15.60 22.65
N HIS A 186 -10.04 -15.99 21.95
CA HIS A 186 -11.09 -15.11 21.43
C HIS A 186 -10.54 -13.97 20.54
N ILE A 187 -9.57 -14.30 19.68
CA ILE A 187 -8.92 -13.37 18.76
C ILE A 187 -9.43 -13.67 17.35
N PRO A 188 -10.05 -12.72 16.62
CA PRO A 188 -10.51 -12.96 15.24
C PRO A 188 -9.37 -13.45 14.33
N TYR A 189 -9.58 -14.58 13.64
CA TYR A 189 -8.66 -15.12 12.65
C TYR A 189 -9.06 -14.69 11.24
N GLU A 190 -8.09 -14.24 10.47
CA GLU A 190 -8.22 -14.01 9.04
C GLU A 190 -6.98 -14.50 8.29
N ALA A 191 -7.16 -14.97 7.07
CA ALA A 191 -6.05 -15.39 6.23
C ALA A 191 -6.17 -14.86 4.80
N SER A 192 -5.00 -14.54 4.26
CA SER A 192 -4.80 -14.17 2.87
C SER A 192 -3.66 -14.97 2.24
N ILE A 193 -3.60 -15.00 0.92
CA ILE A 193 -2.51 -15.66 0.18
C ILE A 193 -2.07 -14.82 -1.00
N ILE A 194 -0.76 -14.76 -1.20
CA ILE A 194 -0.14 -14.15 -2.39
C ILE A 194 0.34 -15.29 -3.28
N THR A 195 -0.29 -15.47 -4.44
CA THR A 195 -0.02 -16.58 -5.36
C THR A 195 0.16 -16.07 -6.78
N ASN A 196 0.87 -16.84 -7.61
CA ASN A 196 0.93 -16.60 -9.05
C ASN A 196 -0.35 -17.03 -9.79
N GLY A 197 -1.26 -17.74 -9.12
CA GLY A 197 -2.60 -18.06 -9.61
C GLY A 197 -2.72 -19.31 -10.48
N ILE A 198 -1.61 -19.94 -10.90
CA ILE A 198 -1.67 -21.07 -11.85
C ILE A 198 -2.24 -22.35 -11.23
N TYR A 199 -2.11 -22.51 -9.91
CA TYR A 199 -2.64 -23.64 -9.15
C TYR A 199 -4.02 -23.39 -8.55
N LEU A 200 -4.71 -22.29 -8.89
CA LEU A 200 -6.05 -21.97 -8.40
C LEU A 200 -7.17 -22.76 -9.13
N ASP A 201 -7.03 -24.08 -9.20
CA ASP A 201 -8.13 -24.94 -9.65
C ASP A 201 -9.25 -25.05 -8.59
N MET A 202 -10.35 -25.71 -8.94
CA MET A 202 -11.53 -25.83 -8.06
C MET A 202 -11.20 -26.53 -6.74
N GLU A 203 -10.36 -27.56 -6.75
CA GLU A 203 -9.91 -28.24 -5.53
C GLU A 203 -9.15 -27.27 -4.62
N THR A 204 -8.29 -26.45 -5.20
CA THR A 204 -7.52 -25.44 -4.47
C THR A 204 -8.41 -24.34 -3.90
N TRP A 205 -9.46 -23.92 -4.61
CA TRP A 205 -10.44 -22.98 -4.06
C TRP A 205 -11.16 -23.55 -2.84
N GLN A 206 -11.54 -24.83 -2.86
CA GLN A 206 -12.14 -25.49 -1.69
C GLN A 206 -11.14 -25.61 -0.53
N PHE A 207 -9.89 -25.96 -0.84
CA PHE A 207 -8.80 -25.97 0.14
C PHE A 207 -8.61 -24.60 0.82
N LEU A 208 -8.60 -23.51 0.06
CA LEU A 208 -8.46 -22.16 0.60
C LEU A 208 -9.65 -21.79 1.51
N LYS A 209 -10.88 -22.13 1.11
CA LYS A 209 -12.08 -21.93 1.96
C LYS A 209 -12.01 -22.73 3.26
N ALA A 210 -11.60 -24.00 3.21
CA ALA A 210 -11.46 -24.84 4.39
C ALA A 210 -10.45 -24.26 5.40
N ASN A 211 -9.44 -23.55 4.90
CA ASN A 211 -8.40 -22.90 5.70
C ASN A 211 -8.72 -21.42 6.03
N LYS A 212 -9.99 -21.00 5.85
CA LYS A 212 -10.49 -19.64 6.12
C LYS A 212 -9.68 -18.54 5.41
N VAL A 213 -9.18 -18.82 4.21
CA VAL A 213 -8.55 -17.81 3.35
C VAL A 213 -9.64 -17.04 2.61
N SER A 214 -9.80 -15.76 2.96
CA SER A 214 -10.86 -14.89 2.43
C SER A 214 -10.35 -13.81 1.48
N SER A 215 -9.03 -13.61 1.40
CA SER A 215 -8.42 -12.60 0.53
C SER A 215 -7.24 -13.16 -0.26
N LEU A 216 -7.18 -12.87 -1.56
CA LEU A 216 -6.11 -13.28 -2.44
C LEU A 216 -5.46 -12.09 -3.12
N GLN A 217 -4.14 -12.15 -3.27
CA GLN A 217 -3.43 -11.36 -4.25
C GLN A 217 -2.90 -12.29 -5.34
N VAL A 218 -3.32 -12.05 -6.59
CA VAL A 218 -2.83 -12.79 -7.76
C VAL A 218 -2.06 -11.84 -8.65
N THR A 219 -0.86 -12.24 -9.06
CA THR A 219 -0.02 -11.40 -9.93
C THR A 219 -0.34 -11.66 -11.39
N VAL A 220 -0.76 -10.62 -12.12
CA VAL A 220 -1.00 -10.67 -13.57
C VAL A 220 -0.43 -9.43 -14.26
N ASP A 221 0.72 -9.56 -14.92
CA ASP A 221 1.46 -8.44 -15.51
C ASP A 221 0.98 -8.07 -16.91
N GLY A 222 -0.23 -7.50 -17.01
CA GLY A 222 -0.78 -7.00 -18.28
C GLY A 222 -1.35 -8.10 -19.18
N ALA A 223 -1.39 -7.85 -20.49
CA ALA A 223 -1.95 -8.80 -21.46
C ALA A 223 -1.01 -9.99 -21.70
N LYS A 224 -1.58 -11.05 -22.29
CA LYS A 224 -0.96 -12.37 -22.48
C LYS A 224 0.52 -12.32 -22.88
N GLU A 225 0.87 -11.64 -23.97
CA GLU A 225 2.24 -11.74 -24.50
C GLU A 225 3.31 -11.15 -23.57
N VAL A 226 2.99 -10.08 -22.82
CA VAL A 226 3.93 -9.48 -21.86
C VAL A 226 3.97 -10.32 -20.59
N HIS A 227 2.80 -10.77 -20.10
CA HIS A 227 2.74 -11.64 -18.94
C HIS A 227 3.53 -12.94 -19.17
N ASP A 228 3.29 -13.63 -20.27
CA ASP A 228 3.97 -14.90 -20.59
C ASP A 228 5.49 -14.71 -20.69
N ALA A 229 5.94 -13.59 -21.27
CA ALA A 229 7.37 -13.25 -21.39
C ALA A 229 8.02 -12.95 -20.03
N TYR A 230 7.31 -12.25 -19.13
CA TYR A 230 7.81 -11.87 -17.82
C TYR A 230 7.65 -12.95 -16.76
N ARG A 231 6.75 -13.91 -16.96
CA ARG A 231 6.44 -14.95 -15.97
C ARG A 231 6.52 -16.37 -16.54
N PRO A 232 7.58 -16.74 -17.28
CA PRO A 232 7.64 -18.02 -17.97
C PRO A 232 7.60 -19.20 -16.99
N LEU A 233 7.02 -20.33 -17.40
CA LEU A 233 7.06 -21.55 -16.60
C LEU A 233 8.45 -22.19 -16.67
N LYS A 234 9.03 -22.57 -15.52
CA LYS A 234 10.39 -23.13 -15.45
C LYS A 234 10.52 -24.46 -16.23
N ASN A 235 9.46 -25.26 -16.25
CA ASN A 235 9.47 -26.63 -16.79
C ASN A 235 8.52 -26.84 -17.98
N SER A 236 8.00 -25.80 -18.61
CA SER A 236 7.17 -25.94 -19.81
C SER A 236 7.15 -24.68 -20.67
N LYS A 237 6.85 -24.84 -21.96
CA LYS A 237 6.41 -23.72 -22.84
C LYS A 237 4.91 -23.44 -22.71
N GLY A 238 4.32 -23.80 -21.57
CA GLY A 238 2.87 -23.86 -21.37
C GLY A 238 2.19 -22.49 -21.30
N LYS A 239 0.87 -22.51 -21.43
CA LYS A 239 -0.03 -21.37 -21.27
C LYS A 239 -0.17 -20.99 -19.79
N ASN A 240 0.65 -20.07 -19.28
CA ASN A 240 0.47 -19.60 -17.90
C ASN A 240 -0.70 -18.62 -17.81
N TYR A 241 -0.81 -17.68 -18.76
CA TYR A 241 -1.75 -16.59 -18.69
C TYR A 241 -3.21 -17.07 -18.78
N GLU A 242 -3.54 -17.85 -19.81
CA GLU A 242 -4.90 -18.36 -19.98
C GLU A 242 -5.29 -19.26 -18.81
N LYS A 243 -4.36 -20.07 -18.30
CA LYS A 243 -4.65 -20.94 -17.16
C LYS A 243 -4.97 -20.13 -15.90
N ILE A 244 -4.25 -19.03 -15.65
CA ILE A 244 -4.56 -18.11 -14.56
C ILE A 244 -5.94 -17.48 -14.78
N MET A 245 -6.25 -17.00 -15.99
CA MET A 245 -7.55 -16.39 -16.29
C MET A 245 -8.71 -17.38 -16.13
N GLU A 246 -8.57 -18.62 -16.60
CA GLU A 246 -9.54 -19.70 -16.38
C GLU A 246 -9.73 -19.95 -14.88
N ASN A 247 -8.66 -20.06 -14.11
CA ASN A 247 -8.72 -20.28 -12.66
C ASN A 247 -9.42 -19.12 -11.93
N LEU A 248 -9.15 -17.87 -12.32
CA LEU A 248 -9.80 -16.68 -11.77
C LEU A 248 -11.28 -16.59 -12.15
N SER A 249 -11.66 -17.03 -13.36
CA SER A 249 -13.07 -17.07 -13.78
C SER A 249 -13.92 -17.99 -12.90
N MET A 250 -13.29 -19.03 -12.32
CA MET A 250 -13.93 -20.00 -11.42
C MET A 250 -13.86 -19.61 -9.94
N MET A 251 -13.36 -18.42 -9.60
CA MET A 251 -13.24 -17.98 -8.19
C MET A 251 -14.62 -18.05 -7.50
N PRO A 252 -14.72 -18.62 -6.29
CA PRO A 252 -16.00 -18.71 -5.59
C PRO A 252 -16.42 -17.35 -4.99
N GLU A 253 -17.70 -17.22 -4.60
CA GLU A 253 -18.16 -16.06 -3.85
C GLU A 253 -17.61 -16.03 -2.41
N GLY A 254 -17.59 -14.83 -1.83
CA GLY A 254 -17.13 -14.58 -0.46
C GLY A 254 -15.62 -14.46 -0.31
N ILE A 255 -14.89 -14.40 -1.43
CA ILE A 255 -13.45 -14.19 -1.48
C ILE A 255 -13.16 -12.89 -2.21
N ASP A 256 -12.34 -12.05 -1.59
CA ASP A 256 -11.81 -10.84 -2.21
C ASP A 256 -10.52 -11.16 -2.97
N LEU A 257 -10.39 -10.61 -4.17
CA LEU A 257 -9.25 -10.78 -5.06
C LEU A 257 -8.68 -9.43 -5.42
N THR A 258 -7.38 -9.27 -5.20
CA THR A 258 -6.59 -8.18 -5.76
C THR A 258 -5.70 -8.72 -6.86
N ILE A 259 -5.93 -8.28 -8.09
CA ILE A 259 -5.00 -8.53 -9.18
C ILE A 259 -3.90 -7.48 -9.11
N ARG A 260 -2.70 -7.92 -8.71
CA ARG A 260 -1.49 -7.08 -8.66
C ARG A 260 -0.81 -7.10 -10.02
N ILE A 261 -0.51 -5.91 -10.54
CA ILE A 261 0.07 -5.72 -11.87
C ILE A 261 1.42 -5.04 -11.71
N ASN A 262 2.52 -5.77 -11.82
CA ASN A 262 3.84 -5.16 -11.72
C ASN A 262 4.13 -4.43 -13.02
N THR A 263 4.13 -3.10 -12.94
CA THR A 263 3.98 -2.24 -14.10
C THR A 263 5.32 -1.61 -14.47
N ASP A 264 5.73 -1.87 -15.71
CA ASP A 264 6.75 -1.15 -16.44
C ASP A 264 6.14 -0.58 -17.74
N LYS A 265 6.96 0.00 -18.64
CA LYS A 265 6.45 0.59 -19.88
C LYS A 265 5.77 -0.44 -20.79
N ARG A 266 6.26 -1.69 -20.83
CA ARG A 266 5.70 -2.74 -21.69
C ARG A 266 4.36 -3.23 -21.15
N VAL A 267 4.26 -3.47 -19.85
CA VAL A 267 3.01 -3.86 -19.18
C VAL A 267 1.95 -2.78 -19.35
N ALA A 268 2.30 -1.51 -19.09
CA ALA A 268 1.38 -0.38 -19.22
C ALA A 268 0.81 -0.22 -20.65
N ALA A 269 1.61 -0.52 -21.68
CA ALA A 269 1.16 -0.47 -23.07
C ALA A 269 0.09 -1.52 -23.43
N THR A 270 -0.14 -2.52 -22.56
CA THR A 270 -1.10 -3.60 -22.81
C THR A 270 -2.40 -3.49 -22.02
N PHE A 271 -2.58 -2.44 -21.21
CA PHE A 271 -3.74 -2.32 -20.31
C PHE A 271 -5.11 -2.41 -21.02
N ASP A 272 -5.26 -1.85 -22.21
CA ASP A 272 -6.53 -1.94 -22.94
C ASP A 272 -6.91 -3.39 -23.27
N ARG A 273 -5.96 -4.18 -23.80
CA ARG A 273 -6.16 -5.60 -24.08
C ARG A 273 -6.35 -6.40 -22.81
N PHE A 274 -5.61 -6.06 -21.75
CA PHE A 274 -5.77 -6.68 -20.45
C PHE A 274 -7.19 -6.51 -19.88
N PHE A 275 -7.80 -5.31 -20.01
CA PHE A 275 -9.20 -5.11 -19.63
C PHE A 275 -10.17 -5.91 -20.50
N ASP A 276 -9.91 -6.01 -21.81
CA ASP A 276 -10.73 -6.83 -22.71
C ASP A 276 -10.66 -8.31 -22.32
N ASP A 277 -9.47 -8.81 -21.98
CA ASP A 277 -9.26 -10.18 -21.50
C ASP A 277 -10.03 -10.41 -20.18
N LEU A 278 -9.84 -9.58 -19.16
CA LEU A 278 -10.56 -9.70 -17.87
C LEU A 278 -12.09 -9.74 -18.05
N SER A 279 -12.60 -8.93 -18.99
CA SER A 279 -14.02 -8.88 -19.31
C SER A 279 -14.48 -10.14 -20.02
N SER A 280 -13.70 -10.68 -20.96
CA SER A 280 -14.04 -11.90 -21.71
C SER A 280 -14.09 -13.15 -20.82
N TYR A 281 -13.25 -13.22 -19.79
CA TYR A 281 -13.25 -14.29 -18.79
C TYR A 281 -14.26 -14.07 -17.65
N GLY A 282 -15.04 -12.99 -17.68
CA GLY A 282 -16.04 -12.70 -16.64
C GLY A 282 -15.44 -12.34 -15.27
N ILE A 283 -14.18 -11.88 -15.23
CA ILE A 283 -13.46 -11.54 -14.00
C ILE A 283 -13.77 -10.10 -13.61
N TRP A 284 -13.54 -9.15 -14.52
CA TRP A 284 -13.76 -7.74 -14.27
C TRP A 284 -14.21 -7.07 -15.58
N PRO A 285 -15.27 -6.24 -15.58
CA PRO A 285 -15.95 -5.62 -14.42
C PRO A 285 -17.05 -6.45 -13.75
N GLN A 286 -17.39 -7.63 -14.26
CA GLN A 286 -18.53 -8.45 -13.79
C GLN A 286 -18.48 -8.76 -12.29
N ARG A 287 -17.28 -8.87 -11.71
CA ARG A 287 -17.10 -9.14 -10.28
C ARG A 287 -16.47 -7.97 -9.53
N HIS A 288 -16.73 -6.73 -9.94
CA HIS A 288 -16.09 -5.52 -9.38
C HIS A 288 -16.21 -5.34 -7.85
N LYS A 289 -17.17 -6.01 -7.19
CA LYS A 289 -17.31 -6.00 -5.73
C LYS A 289 -16.28 -6.88 -5.01
N GLN A 290 -15.81 -7.93 -5.69
CA GLN A 290 -14.86 -8.92 -5.19
C GLN A 290 -13.47 -8.72 -5.79
N VAL A 291 -13.38 -8.20 -7.02
CA VAL A 291 -12.13 -8.07 -7.77
C VAL A 291 -11.68 -6.62 -7.82
N SER A 292 -10.54 -6.35 -7.20
CA SER A 292 -9.80 -5.11 -7.28
C SER A 292 -8.57 -5.27 -8.19
N LEU A 293 -8.11 -4.16 -8.78
CA LEU A 293 -6.92 -4.12 -9.64
C LEU A 293 -5.95 -3.11 -9.01
N ALA A 294 -4.73 -3.54 -8.73
CA ALA A 294 -3.70 -2.75 -8.07
C ALA A 294 -2.43 -2.71 -8.92
N LEU A 295 -1.97 -1.52 -9.27
CA LEU A 295 -0.68 -1.34 -9.93
C LEU A 295 0.44 -1.32 -8.89
N ALA A 296 1.52 -2.04 -9.16
CA ALA A 296 2.75 -1.96 -8.41
C ALA A 296 3.84 -1.42 -9.32
N TRP A 297 4.67 -0.51 -8.82
CA TRP A 297 5.82 -0.01 -9.58
C TRP A 297 6.87 -1.13 -9.67
N LEU A 298 7.14 -1.62 -10.89
CA LEU A 298 8.06 -2.74 -11.07
C LEU A 298 9.47 -2.32 -10.65
N LYS A 299 10.01 -3.02 -9.65
CA LYS A 299 11.41 -3.01 -9.26
C LYS A 299 11.95 -4.43 -9.41
N ALA A 300 13.23 -4.56 -9.68
CA ALA A 300 13.91 -5.86 -9.70
C ALA A 300 14.97 -5.93 -8.60
N TYR A 301 15.23 -7.14 -8.13
CA TYR A 301 16.28 -7.38 -7.14
C TYR A 301 17.67 -7.20 -7.76
N GLU A 302 18.63 -6.86 -6.91
CA GLU A 302 20.04 -6.81 -7.30
C GLU A 302 20.49 -8.19 -7.82
N GLY A 303 21.17 -8.19 -8.98
CA GLY A 303 21.60 -9.42 -9.66
C GLY A 303 20.55 -10.09 -10.54
N ALA A 304 19.34 -9.54 -10.63
CA ALA A 304 18.29 -10.06 -11.49
C ALA A 304 18.55 -9.78 -12.99
N PRO A 305 18.18 -10.67 -13.93
CA PRO A 305 18.38 -10.47 -15.37
C PRO A 305 17.34 -9.50 -15.93
N THR A 306 17.63 -8.21 -15.87
CA THR A 306 16.67 -7.12 -16.16
C THR A 306 16.82 -6.51 -17.56
N ALA A 307 17.67 -7.06 -18.42
CA ALA A 307 18.03 -6.47 -19.72
C ALA A 307 16.83 -6.18 -20.64
N ASP A 308 15.76 -6.98 -20.55
CA ASP A 308 14.56 -6.83 -21.38
C ASP A 308 13.48 -5.94 -20.76
N MET A 309 13.65 -5.49 -19.50
CA MET A 309 12.68 -4.68 -18.78
C MET A 309 12.86 -3.19 -19.07
N VAL A 310 11.74 -2.47 -19.14
CA VAL A 310 11.76 -1.03 -19.42
C VAL A 310 11.05 -0.29 -18.29
N TYR A 311 11.82 0.01 -17.25
CA TYR A 311 11.31 0.64 -16.04
C TYR A 311 10.70 2.01 -16.28
N LEU A 312 9.68 2.31 -15.47
CA LEU A 312 9.10 3.63 -15.34
C LEU A 312 9.91 4.44 -14.31
N SER A 313 10.08 5.73 -14.55
CA SER A 313 10.41 6.67 -13.46
C SER A 313 9.21 6.82 -12.51
N GLN A 314 9.43 7.43 -11.34
CA GLN A 314 8.33 7.69 -10.40
C GLN A 314 7.22 8.56 -11.03
N ASP A 315 7.63 9.56 -11.79
CA ASP A 315 6.76 10.47 -12.53
C ASP A 315 5.98 9.74 -13.62
N GLU A 316 6.66 8.90 -14.42
CA GLU A 316 6.00 8.10 -15.45
C GLU A 316 5.00 7.11 -14.83
N PHE A 317 5.33 6.50 -13.69
CA PHE A 317 4.42 5.60 -12.97
C PHE A 317 3.18 6.33 -12.43
N PHE A 318 3.33 7.58 -11.96
CA PHE A 318 2.20 8.42 -11.54
C PHE A 318 1.26 8.71 -12.71
N GLU A 319 1.81 9.10 -13.87
CA GLU A 319 1.03 9.35 -15.09
C GLU A 319 0.30 8.08 -15.57
N VAL A 320 1.00 6.94 -15.59
CA VAL A 320 0.42 5.63 -15.95
C VAL A 320 -0.70 5.24 -14.98
N SER A 321 -0.52 5.46 -13.67
CA SER A 321 -1.53 5.14 -12.66
C SER A 321 -2.80 5.99 -12.79
N ASN A 322 -2.64 7.27 -13.11
CA ASN A 322 -3.76 8.17 -13.39
C ASN A 322 -4.51 7.74 -14.66
N LYS A 323 -3.77 7.48 -15.75
CA LYS A 323 -4.36 6.98 -17.01
C LYS A 323 -5.10 5.66 -16.79
N PHE A 324 -4.51 4.72 -16.06
CA PHE A 324 -5.15 3.45 -15.72
C PHE A 324 -6.46 3.65 -14.96
N SER A 325 -6.50 4.57 -13.99
CA SER A 325 -7.71 4.88 -13.22
C SER A 325 -8.83 5.45 -14.10
N ILE A 326 -8.49 6.35 -15.03
CA ILE A 326 -9.45 6.91 -16.00
C ILE A 326 -9.98 5.79 -16.92
N THR A 327 -9.08 5.02 -17.54
CA THR A 327 -9.46 3.90 -18.42
C THR A 327 -10.32 2.88 -17.69
N LYS A 328 -10.01 2.55 -16.43
CA LYS A 328 -10.80 1.64 -15.59
C LYS A 328 -12.22 2.16 -15.39
N VAL A 329 -12.40 3.43 -15.06
CA VAL A 329 -13.74 4.02 -14.91
C VAL A 329 -14.50 4.03 -16.23
N ASP A 330 -13.84 4.39 -17.34
CA ASP A 330 -14.46 4.42 -18.66
C ASP A 330 -14.88 3.00 -19.14
N ARG A 331 -14.05 1.99 -18.88
CA ARG A 331 -14.36 0.56 -19.16
C ARG A 331 -15.52 0.06 -18.31
N PHE A 332 -15.51 0.37 -17.01
CA PHE A 332 -16.58 0.01 -16.09
C PHE A 332 -17.91 0.64 -16.52
N ASN A 333 -17.91 1.93 -16.86
CA ASN A 333 -19.11 2.65 -17.27
C ASN A 333 -19.69 2.15 -18.59
N ARG A 334 -18.83 1.77 -19.55
CA ARG A 334 -19.29 1.11 -20.78
C ARG A 334 -20.01 -0.20 -20.46
N TRP A 335 -19.46 -1.04 -19.59
CA TRP A 335 -20.13 -2.28 -19.18
C TRP A 335 -21.41 -2.01 -18.38
N ALA A 336 -21.40 -1.08 -17.43
CA ALA A 336 -22.55 -0.74 -16.59
C ALA A 336 -23.75 -0.24 -17.41
N GLN A 337 -23.51 0.52 -18.48
CA GLN A 337 -24.55 0.95 -19.43
C GLN A 337 -25.27 -0.23 -20.10
N HIS A 338 -24.54 -1.31 -20.42
CA HIS A 338 -25.13 -2.50 -21.04
C HIS A 338 -25.90 -3.38 -20.03
N ASN A 339 -25.61 -3.24 -18.73
CA ASN A 339 -26.16 -4.10 -17.66
C ASN A 339 -27.13 -3.37 -16.72
N SER A 340 -27.52 -2.13 -17.03
CA SER A 340 -28.40 -1.28 -16.19
C SER A 340 -27.87 -1.05 -14.77
N GLU A 341 -26.54 -0.94 -14.62
CA GLU A 341 -25.88 -0.69 -13.33
C GLU A 341 -25.53 0.79 -13.09
N LEU A 342 -25.13 1.11 -11.85
CA LEU A 342 -24.68 2.44 -11.44
C LEU A 342 -23.41 2.86 -12.19
N LYS A 343 -23.35 4.14 -12.60
CA LYS A 343 -22.14 4.73 -13.18
C LYS A 343 -21.09 4.96 -12.08
N ALA A 344 -19.87 4.53 -12.34
CA ALA A 344 -18.69 4.90 -11.56
C ALA A 344 -18.22 6.32 -11.91
N ARG A 345 -17.65 7.00 -10.91
CA ARG A 345 -16.99 8.30 -11.05
C ARG A 345 -15.50 8.14 -10.84
N ILE A 346 -14.71 8.97 -11.52
CA ILE A 346 -13.29 9.13 -11.26
C ILE A 346 -13.14 9.73 -9.87
N ARG A 347 -12.42 9.02 -9.01
CA ARG A 347 -12.10 9.52 -7.67
C ARG A 347 -10.93 10.47 -7.80
N TRP A 348 -11.09 11.70 -7.31
CA TRP A 348 -9.98 12.63 -7.20
C TRP A 348 -8.95 12.05 -6.21
N ASN A 349 -7.76 11.73 -6.72
CA ASN A 349 -6.69 11.14 -5.93
C ASN A 349 -5.96 12.25 -5.18
N ILE A 350 -6.32 12.46 -3.93
CA ILE A 350 -5.70 13.47 -3.06
C ILE A 350 -4.62 12.77 -2.22
N PRO A 351 -3.43 13.36 -2.01
CA PRO A 351 -2.43 12.81 -1.11
C PRO A 351 -3.04 12.56 0.27
N GLN A 352 -2.93 11.33 0.77
CA GLN A 352 -3.44 10.98 2.08
C GLN A 352 -2.30 10.86 3.08
N LYS A 353 -2.56 11.24 4.34
CA LYS A 353 -1.63 11.02 5.44
C LYS A 353 -1.27 9.54 5.49
N GLN A 354 0.02 9.26 5.37
CA GLN A 354 0.55 7.91 5.27
C GLN A 354 0.90 7.37 6.65
N SER A 355 0.64 6.08 6.87
CA SER A 355 1.19 5.33 7.98
C SER A 355 2.49 4.62 7.57
N ASP A 356 3.24 4.12 8.54
CA ASP A 356 4.45 3.33 8.26
C ASP A 356 4.10 1.87 8.05
N CYS A 357 4.94 1.18 7.27
CA CYS A 357 4.82 -0.25 7.01
C CYS A 357 4.81 -1.04 8.32
N SER A 358 3.62 -1.53 8.70
CA SER A 358 3.39 -2.25 9.96
C SER A 358 4.23 -3.52 10.04
N THR A 359 4.54 -4.16 8.92
CA THR A 359 5.41 -5.35 8.87
C THR A 359 6.75 -5.07 9.52
N TYR A 360 7.34 -3.91 9.23
CA TYR A 360 8.66 -3.55 9.73
C TYR A 360 8.61 -2.94 11.13
N VAL A 361 7.71 -1.96 11.36
CA VAL A 361 7.72 -1.15 12.59
C VAL A 361 6.93 -1.75 13.75
N SER A 362 5.96 -2.63 13.49
CA SER A 362 5.11 -3.19 14.55
C SER A 362 5.87 -4.26 15.33
N PRO A 363 5.74 -4.35 16.66
CA PRO A 363 6.37 -5.40 17.45
C PRO A 363 5.63 -6.76 17.33
N TYR A 364 4.47 -6.79 16.66
CA TYR A 364 3.58 -7.96 16.56
C TYR A 364 3.43 -8.50 15.13
N PHE A 365 4.20 -7.94 14.19
CA PHE A 365 4.22 -8.41 12.82
C PHE A 365 5.51 -9.14 12.51
N PHE A 366 5.43 -10.32 11.90
CA PHE A 366 6.61 -11.13 11.61
C PHE A 366 6.52 -11.76 10.24
N THR A 367 7.68 -11.98 9.64
CA THR A 367 7.81 -12.84 8.48
C THR A 367 8.64 -14.06 8.85
N PHE A 368 8.14 -15.26 8.59
CA PHE A 368 8.86 -16.51 8.86
C PHE A 368 9.35 -17.10 7.55
N ASP A 369 10.65 -17.44 7.49
CA ASP A 369 11.19 -18.24 6.41
C ASP A 369 10.99 -19.75 6.67
N PRO A 370 11.24 -20.62 5.66
CA PRO A 370 11.04 -22.06 5.81
C PRO A 370 11.85 -22.76 6.92
N ASP A 371 12.92 -22.14 7.43
CA ASP A 371 13.74 -22.70 8.51
C ASP A 371 13.32 -22.17 9.90
N GLY A 372 12.25 -21.36 9.95
CA GLY A 372 11.77 -20.73 11.18
C GLY A 372 12.57 -19.51 11.60
N THR A 373 13.41 -18.97 10.73
CA THR A 373 14.07 -17.68 11.00
C THR A 373 13.07 -16.56 10.83
N ILE A 374 13.10 -15.60 11.76
CA ILE A 374 12.18 -14.48 11.81
C ILE A 374 12.80 -13.28 11.10
N HIS A 375 11.97 -12.65 10.27
CA HIS A 375 12.25 -11.47 9.49
C HIS A 375 11.22 -10.39 9.81
N LYS A 376 11.56 -9.12 9.54
CA LYS A 376 10.66 -7.97 9.69
C LYS A 376 10.08 -7.47 8.38
N CYS A 377 10.55 -8.00 7.27
CA CYS A 377 10.04 -7.68 5.95
C CYS A 377 10.07 -8.97 5.11
N TRP A 378 9.07 -9.18 4.27
CA TRP A 378 9.14 -10.30 3.34
C TRP A 378 10.20 -10.10 2.27
N GLU A 379 10.63 -8.86 2.02
CA GLU A 379 11.76 -8.54 1.14
C GLU A 379 13.05 -9.18 1.66
N THR A 380 13.14 -9.52 2.95
CA THR A 380 14.32 -10.14 3.55
C THR A 380 14.16 -11.64 3.76
N VAL A 381 12.96 -12.22 3.59
CA VAL A 381 12.66 -13.65 3.90
C VAL A 381 13.65 -14.65 3.30
N HIS A 382 14.23 -14.21 2.21
CA HIS A 382 15.04 -14.98 1.33
C HIS A 382 16.54 -14.88 1.77
N ASP A 383 16.98 -13.85 2.49
CA ASP A 383 18.37 -13.65 2.97
C ASP A 383 18.44 -13.62 4.50
N THR A 384 18.97 -14.68 5.10
CA THR A 384 19.09 -14.81 6.57
C THR A 384 20.02 -13.78 7.20
N GLN A 385 20.95 -13.18 6.45
CA GLN A 385 21.81 -12.09 6.97
C GLN A 385 21.00 -10.82 7.24
N LYS A 386 19.87 -10.65 6.56
CA LYS A 386 18.92 -9.54 6.74
C LYS A 386 17.76 -9.88 7.70
N SER A 387 17.84 -11.03 8.37
CA SER A 387 16.85 -11.44 9.38
C SER A 387 16.93 -10.59 10.65
N SER A 388 16.00 -10.79 11.58
CA SER A 388 16.08 -10.15 12.90
C SER A 388 17.15 -10.77 13.81
N GLY A 389 17.80 -11.88 13.39
CA GLY A 389 18.70 -12.68 14.22
C GLY A 389 17.95 -13.64 15.16
N VAL A 390 16.66 -13.83 14.94
CA VAL A 390 15.74 -14.59 15.81
C VAL A 390 15.23 -15.82 15.08
N ASN A 391 15.03 -16.91 15.82
CA ASN A 391 14.39 -18.13 15.32
C ASN A 391 13.25 -18.58 16.24
N VAL A 392 12.28 -19.31 15.69
CA VAL A 392 11.07 -19.81 16.37
C VAL A 392 11.35 -20.80 17.52
N PHE A 393 12.55 -21.36 17.63
CA PHE A 393 12.88 -22.30 18.72
C PHE A 393 13.11 -21.66 20.08
N ARG A 394 13.10 -20.33 20.18
CA ARG A 394 13.13 -19.61 21.46
C ARG A 394 11.81 -18.91 21.72
N ARG A 395 11.59 -18.49 22.96
CA ARG A 395 10.41 -17.71 23.36
C ARG A 395 10.42 -16.31 22.73
N TRP A 396 9.22 -15.78 22.50
CA TRP A 396 9.05 -14.39 22.10
C TRP A 396 9.46 -13.45 23.26
N THR A 397 10.23 -12.40 22.95
CA THR A 397 10.54 -11.34 23.91
C THR A 397 10.38 -9.95 23.29
N PRO A 398 9.82 -8.94 24.02
CA PRO A 398 9.64 -7.60 23.47
C PRO A 398 10.94 -6.91 23.04
N SER A 399 12.03 -7.14 23.77
CA SER A 399 13.34 -6.50 23.57
C SER A 399 13.95 -6.76 22.19
N ASP A 400 13.59 -7.89 21.57
CA ASP A 400 14.04 -8.23 20.22
C ASP A 400 13.59 -7.23 19.15
N PHE A 401 12.48 -6.55 19.42
CA PHE A 401 11.79 -5.72 18.45
C PHE A 401 11.75 -4.23 18.81
N GLU A 402 12.27 -3.84 19.97
CA GLU A 402 12.34 -2.44 20.41
C GLU A 402 13.07 -1.55 19.40
N LYS A 403 14.13 -2.06 18.75
CA LYS A 403 14.87 -1.32 17.73
C LYS A 403 14.00 -0.90 16.53
N TYR A 404 12.96 -1.67 16.20
CA TYR A 404 12.06 -1.35 15.07
C TYR A 404 10.95 -0.37 15.48
N LEU A 405 10.56 -0.36 16.75
CA LEU A 405 9.60 0.61 17.30
C LEU A 405 10.13 2.05 17.25
N ASN A 406 11.46 2.21 17.29
CA ASN A 406 12.13 3.51 17.26
C ASN A 406 12.14 4.15 15.87
N TYR A 407 11.68 3.46 14.82
CA TYR A 407 11.53 4.09 13.52
C TYR A 407 10.57 5.28 13.62
N SER A 408 11.01 6.43 13.11
CA SER A 408 10.15 7.59 12.93
C SER A 408 10.49 8.30 11.63
N ARG A 409 9.50 8.41 10.74
CA ARG A 409 9.62 9.22 9.51
C ARG A 409 9.91 10.70 9.79
N THR A 410 9.63 11.18 11.00
CA THR A 410 9.91 12.57 11.43
C THR A 410 11.35 12.76 11.91
N LYS A 411 12.11 11.67 12.08
CA LYS A 411 13.50 11.68 12.55
C LYS A 411 14.46 10.97 11.60
N VAL A 412 13.95 10.36 10.53
CA VAL A 412 14.75 9.55 9.60
C VAL A 412 15.85 10.36 8.89
N HIS A 413 15.56 11.61 8.53
CA HIS A 413 16.53 12.52 7.91
C HIS A 413 16.13 13.99 8.14
N PRO A 414 17.08 14.92 8.39
CA PRO A 414 16.76 16.34 8.62
C PRO A 414 15.94 17.00 7.51
N ILE A 415 16.28 16.72 6.24
CA ILE A 415 15.52 17.23 5.07
C ILE A 415 14.07 16.74 5.10
N CYS A 416 13.83 15.48 5.46
CA CYS A 416 12.49 14.90 5.54
C CYS A 416 11.71 15.46 6.73
N ALA A 417 12.38 15.67 7.87
CA ALA A 417 11.78 16.19 9.09
C ALA A 417 11.23 17.61 8.92
N ALA A 418 11.89 18.44 8.13
CA ALA A 418 11.46 19.80 7.81
C ALA A 418 10.59 19.89 6.54
N CYS A 419 10.21 18.77 5.94
CA CYS A 419 9.48 18.76 4.67
C CYS A 419 7.96 18.82 4.90
N LYS A 420 7.28 19.81 4.30
CA LYS A 420 5.80 19.92 4.30
C LYS A 420 5.08 18.67 3.77
N PHE A 421 5.72 17.89 2.89
CA PHE A 421 5.15 16.65 2.34
C PHE A 421 5.40 15.41 3.21
N ASN A 422 6.13 15.50 4.34
CA ASN A 422 6.38 14.35 5.23
C ASN A 422 5.11 13.55 5.57
N PRO A 423 3.98 14.21 5.93
CA PRO A 423 2.75 13.50 6.30
C PRO A 423 2.20 12.60 5.20
N VAL A 424 2.40 12.97 3.94
CA VAL A 424 1.85 12.27 2.76
C VAL A 424 2.93 11.56 1.93
N CYS A 425 4.17 11.51 2.43
CA CYS A 425 5.30 10.98 1.67
C CYS A 425 5.28 9.44 1.64
N GLY A 426 4.77 8.86 0.56
CA GLY A 426 4.75 7.42 0.35
C GLY A 426 6.15 6.76 0.27
N GLY A 427 7.17 7.54 -0.10
CA GLY A 427 8.56 7.07 -0.11
C GLY A 427 9.13 6.79 1.28
N LEU A 428 8.58 7.42 2.33
CA LEU A 428 8.91 7.12 3.72
C LEU A 428 8.07 5.99 4.30
N SER A 429 6.95 5.62 3.67
CA SER A 429 6.08 4.57 4.22
C SER A 429 6.70 3.18 4.24
N CYS A 430 7.71 2.91 3.41
CA CYS A 430 8.49 1.67 3.54
C CYS A 430 9.63 1.95 4.50
N ALA A 431 9.49 1.54 5.76
CA ALA A 431 10.54 1.75 6.76
C ALA A 431 11.84 0.99 6.43
N TYR A 432 11.74 -0.15 5.72
CA TYR A 432 12.90 -0.90 5.24
C TYR A 432 13.70 -0.08 4.22
N ASP A 433 13.08 0.31 3.10
CA ASP A 433 13.71 1.15 2.07
C ASP A 433 14.20 2.47 2.67
N ALA A 434 13.40 3.11 3.53
CA ALA A 434 13.81 4.34 4.19
C ALA A 434 15.10 4.16 5.02
N LEU A 435 15.32 3.04 5.70
CA LEU A 435 16.53 2.85 6.48
C LEU A 435 17.75 2.41 5.66
N HIS A 436 17.55 1.73 4.53
CA HIS A 436 18.62 1.09 3.78
C HIS A 436 18.97 1.80 2.48
N ASP A 437 18.01 2.51 1.87
CA ASP A 437 18.17 3.18 0.58
C ASP A 437 18.28 4.71 0.70
N LEU A 438 18.08 5.28 1.90
CA LEU A 438 18.33 6.71 2.15
C LEU A 438 19.84 7.01 2.16
N THR A 439 20.40 7.23 0.97
CA THR A 439 21.68 7.94 0.80
C THR A 439 21.41 9.36 0.29
N GLU A 440 22.34 10.30 0.51
CA GLU A 440 22.18 11.72 0.10
C GLU A 440 21.79 11.87 -1.39
N ASP A 441 22.24 10.95 -2.25
CA ASP A 441 21.96 10.95 -3.68
C ASP A 441 20.71 10.16 -4.12
N LYS A 442 20.01 9.47 -3.21
CA LYS A 442 18.91 8.54 -3.53
C LYS A 442 17.63 8.74 -2.69
N PHE A 443 17.28 9.99 -2.40
CA PHE A 443 16.05 10.26 -1.64
C PHE A 443 14.78 9.82 -2.39
N PRO A 444 13.95 8.91 -1.83
CA PRO A 444 12.66 8.52 -2.41
C PRO A 444 11.62 9.60 -2.09
N CYS A 445 11.78 10.80 -2.65
CA CYS A 445 10.81 11.87 -2.49
C CYS A 445 9.45 11.45 -3.06
N THR A 446 8.37 12.01 -2.53
CA THR A 446 7.05 11.79 -3.11
C THR A 446 6.88 12.57 -4.40
N VAL A 447 6.26 11.94 -5.40
CA VAL A 447 5.85 12.57 -6.67
C VAL A 447 4.92 13.77 -6.45
N TRP A 448 4.25 13.86 -5.30
CA TRP A 448 3.42 15.03 -4.96
C TRP A 448 4.22 16.33 -4.90
N LYS A 449 5.53 16.29 -4.62
CA LYS A 449 6.37 17.50 -4.68
C LYS A 449 6.44 18.12 -6.07
N THR A 450 6.35 17.30 -7.12
CA THR A 450 6.52 17.75 -8.51
C THR A 450 5.21 17.81 -9.26
N ARG A 451 4.22 16.98 -8.90
CA ARG A 451 2.98 16.81 -9.69
C ARG A 451 1.70 17.31 -9.02
N LEU A 452 1.74 17.73 -7.75
CA LEU A 452 0.51 18.12 -7.03
C LEU A 452 -0.23 19.27 -7.73
N GLY A 453 0.48 20.34 -8.11
CA GLY A 453 -0.12 21.49 -8.79
C GLY A 453 -0.81 21.11 -10.10
N ASP A 454 -0.05 20.54 -11.04
CA ASP A 454 -0.56 20.15 -12.36
C ASP A 454 -1.72 19.14 -12.28
N TYR A 455 -1.63 18.17 -11.36
CA TYR A 455 -2.67 17.16 -11.17
C TYR A 455 -3.97 17.78 -10.63
N PHE A 456 -3.88 18.61 -9.58
CA PHE A 456 -5.05 19.25 -8.98
C PHE A 456 -5.72 20.20 -9.98
N LYS A 457 -4.93 21.00 -10.69
CA LYS A 457 -5.42 21.86 -11.78
C LYS A 457 -6.17 21.03 -12.83
N SER A 458 -5.58 19.93 -13.31
CA SER A 458 -6.20 19.06 -14.31
C SER A 458 -7.52 18.45 -13.83
N MET A 459 -7.57 17.98 -12.59
CA MET A 459 -8.77 17.40 -11.99
C MET A 459 -9.87 18.44 -11.74
N TYR A 460 -9.50 19.67 -11.37
CA TYR A 460 -10.44 20.78 -11.21
C TYR A 460 -11.09 21.17 -12.54
N LEU A 461 -10.28 21.36 -13.58
CA LEU A 461 -10.78 21.66 -14.92
C LEU A 461 -11.66 20.51 -15.46
N LEU A 462 -11.29 19.26 -15.20
CA LEU A 462 -12.13 18.10 -15.54
C LEU A 462 -13.46 18.13 -14.78
N LYS A 463 -13.45 18.49 -13.49
CA LYS A 463 -14.67 18.61 -12.68
C LYS A 463 -15.59 19.72 -13.20
N LEU A 464 -15.05 20.86 -13.62
CA LEU A 464 -15.83 21.95 -14.21
C LEU A 464 -16.44 21.55 -15.55
N LYS A 465 -15.67 20.87 -16.39
CA LYS A 465 -16.13 20.40 -17.71
C LYS A 465 -17.15 19.27 -17.61
N GLU A 466 -16.95 18.34 -16.68
CA GLU A 466 -17.76 17.13 -16.52
C GLU A 466 -18.09 16.89 -15.02
N PRO A 467 -19.03 17.65 -14.44
CA PRO A 467 -19.33 17.62 -13.00
C PRO A 467 -19.71 16.25 -12.47
N ASP A 468 -20.37 15.43 -13.29
CA ASP A 468 -20.79 14.08 -12.93
C ASP A 468 -19.69 13.03 -13.06
N ARG A 469 -18.53 13.37 -13.66
CA ARG A 469 -17.44 12.42 -13.90
C ARG A 469 -16.46 12.31 -12.74
N VAL A 470 -16.33 13.35 -11.92
CA VAL A 470 -15.37 13.40 -10.81
C VAL A 470 -16.09 13.46 -9.46
N SER A 471 -15.70 12.59 -8.54
CA SER A 471 -16.16 12.59 -7.14
C SER A 471 -15.03 12.95 -6.18
N PHE A 472 -15.36 13.74 -5.16
CA PHE A 472 -14.52 13.95 -3.97
C PHE A 472 -14.78 12.84 -2.95
N LYS A 473 -13.75 12.46 -2.19
CA LYS A 473 -13.88 11.51 -1.09
C LYS A 473 -13.61 12.23 0.22
N GLU A 474 -14.34 11.89 1.27
CA GLU A 474 -13.91 12.16 2.65
C GLU A 474 -12.60 11.41 2.94
N VAL A 475 -11.67 12.09 3.62
CA VAL A 475 -10.40 11.52 4.03
C VAL A 475 -10.68 10.35 4.98
N LYS A 476 -10.34 9.13 4.58
CA LYS A 476 -10.32 7.97 5.50
C LYS A 476 -8.88 7.80 5.97
N MET A 477 -8.68 7.79 7.28
CA MET A 477 -7.42 7.35 7.88
C MET A 477 -7.36 5.83 7.76
N ASP A 478 -6.35 5.29 7.09
CA ASP A 478 -6.07 3.85 7.12
C ASP A 478 -5.05 3.56 8.21
N ASP A 479 -5.50 2.93 9.29
CA ASP A 479 -4.73 2.75 10.51
C ASP A 479 -3.63 1.69 10.35
N HIS A 480 -3.65 0.86 9.30
CA HIS A 480 -2.76 -0.29 9.15
C HIS A 480 -2.28 -0.54 7.71
N GLN A 481 -1.26 0.19 7.26
CA GLN A 481 -0.56 -0.15 6.01
C GLN A 481 0.41 -1.32 6.22
N THR A 482 0.28 -2.35 5.38
CA THR A 482 1.26 -3.44 5.22
C THR A 482 2.00 -3.25 3.89
N HIS A 483 3.08 -4.00 3.68
CA HIS A 483 3.77 -4.01 2.39
C HIS A 483 2.89 -4.51 1.24
N ALA A 484 1.84 -5.30 1.52
CA ALA A 484 0.91 -5.79 0.51
C ALA A 484 0.04 -4.67 -0.08
N ASN A 485 -0.21 -3.64 0.73
CA ASN A 485 -1.08 -2.52 0.41
C ASN A 485 -0.35 -1.41 -0.36
N LYS A 486 0.96 -1.54 -0.56
CA LYS A 486 1.79 -0.70 -1.45
C LYS A 486 1.92 -1.33 -2.83
#